data_AF-A0A7S4J5P7-F1
#
_entry.id   AF-A0A7S4J5P7-F1
#
_cell.length_a   1.000
_cell.length_b   1.000
_cell.length_c   1.000
_cell.angle_alpha   90.00
_cell.angle_beta   90.00
_cell.angle_gamma   90.00
#
_symmetry.space_group_name_H-M   'P 1'
#
loop_
_entity.id
_entity.type
_entity.pdbx_description
1 polymer ?
#
loop_
_entity_poly.entity_id
_entity_poly.type
_entity_poly.pdbx_seq_one_letter_code
_entity_poly.pdbx_strand_id
1 'polypeptide(L)'
;ERADFRGEHGQFFNFLSAANTSINVRFKNASINNGFQDIDGTYITEAHAVYRTINGSFFNVSFHSDKLRPKISDPKGVAERPGFINSTCVPAGGSGLPDPADVSEDQRALLDIGHVERCDEAVAQVEKDGTLTLTFLEWILRIKPKDVYYSGKVTTWSHKIDLQMSPRVPEADMKVKPHGIIGQSFDGDDVGVNGKQDPYTGATPGPLLVTSAMAEGAIEGEAAEYKMPSKFATAFKYSRFDRLSAPYRDVAALKGTKVKASAAQRSAGAKNTLEGEVHQSPRVEL
;
A
#
# COMPACT_ATOMS: atom_id res chain seq x y z
N GLU A 1 15.95 -0.95 3.64
CA GLU A 1 15.79 -2.31 4.23
C GLU A 1 15.01 -3.21 3.29
N ARG A 2 14.94 -4.53 3.51
CA ARG A 2 14.17 -5.47 2.67
C ARG A 2 13.55 -6.57 3.52
N ALA A 3 12.25 -6.81 3.33
CA ALA A 3 11.54 -7.95 3.90
C ALA A 3 10.38 -8.36 2.99
N ASP A 4 10.03 -9.63 2.94
CA ASP A 4 8.86 -10.09 2.18
C ASP A 4 7.63 -10.15 3.10
N PHE A 5 6.48 -9.74 2.58
CA PHE A 5 5.23 -9.73 3.32
C PHE A 5 4.12 -10.39 2.49
N ARG A 6 3.83 -11.64 2.83
CA ARG A 6 2.75 -12.43 2.23
C ARG A 6 1.41 -11.78 2.54
N GLY A 7 1.09 -11.55 3.81
CA GLY A 7 -0.26 -11.17 4.23
C GLY A 7 -1.23 -12.35 4.25
N GLU A 8 -2.51 -12.08 4.46
CA GLU A 8 -3.57 -13.09 4.54
C GLU A 8 -4.70 -12.79 3.55
N HIS A 9 -5.22 -13.85 2.92
CA HIS A 9 -6.28 -13.72 1.93
C HIS A 9 -7.50 -12.97 2.47
N GLY A 10 -7.90 -11.92 1.76
CA GLY A 10 -9.08 -11.12 2.07
C GLY A 10 -8.90 -10.17 3.24
N GLN A 11 -7.78 -10.22 3.96
CA GLN A 11 -7.50 -9.41 5.13
C GLN A 11 -6.87 -8.07 4.76
N PHE A 12 -7.11 -7.07 5.61
CA PHE A 12 -6.48 -5.76 5.53
C PHE A 12 -5.32 -5.68 6.52
N PHE A 13 -4.24 -5.02 6.10
CA PHE A 13 -3.11 -4.68 6.97
C PHE A 13 -2.76 -3.20 6.85
N ASN A 14 -2.37 -2.58 7.95
CA ASN A 14 -1.92 -1.19 7.96
C ASN A 14 -0.47 -1.09 7.48
N PHE A 15 -0.26 -0.34 6.41
CA PHE A 15 1.04 -0.12 5.80
C PHE A 15 1.64 1.24 6.19
N LEU A 16 0.79 2.23 6.48
CA LEU A 16 1.19 3.53 6.99
C LEU A 16 0.18 3.98 8.04
N SER A 17 0.66 4.46 9.18
CA SER A 17 -0.10 5.19 10.17
C SER A 17 0.73 6.39 10.61
N ALA A 18 0.19 7.60 10.43
CA ALA A 18 0.77 8.87 10.87
C ALA A 18 -0.34 9.73 11.51
N ALA A 19 0.00 10.94 11.97
CA ALA A 19 -0.91 11.80 12.75
C ALA A 19 -2.31 11.94 12.13
N ASN A 20 -2.37 12.17 10.82
CA ASN A 20 -3.60 12.42 10.08
C ASN A 20 -3.76 11.54 8.84
N THR A 21 -2.88 10.55 8.66
CA THR A 21 -2.83 9.72 7.46
C THR A 21 -2.79 8.26 7.86
N SER A 22 -3.60 7.42 7.22
CA SER A 22 -3.53 5.97 7.35
C SER A 22 -3.71 5.29 6.00
N ILE A 23 -2.89 4.29 5.69
CA ILE A 23 -3.10 3.40 4.54
C ILE A 23 -3.25 1.97 4.99
N ASN A 24 -4.35 1.36 4.56
CA ASN A 24 -4.59 -0.07 4.68
C ASN A 24 -4.58 -0.71 3.29
N VAL A 25 -4.03 -1.91 3.18
CA VAL A 25 -4.00 -2.65 1.93
C VAL A 25 -4.63 -4.03 2.08
N ARG A 26 -5.25 -4.53 1.02
CA ARG A 26 -5.88 -5.86 1.00
C ARG A 26 -5.10 -6.84 0.15
N PHE A 27 -4.98 -8.06 0.67
CA PHE A 27 -4.30 -9.15 -0.01
C PHE A 27 -5.28 -10.15 -0.62
N LYS A 28 -5.00 -10.63 -1.83
CA LYS A 28 -5.73 -11.74 -2.46
C LYS A 28 -4.76 -12.85 -2.87
N ASN A 29 -5.21 -14.10 -2.74
CA ASN A 29 -4.42 -15.27 -3.16
C ASN A 29 -4.27 -15.24 -4.66
N ALA A 30 -3.07 -15.53 -5.14
CA ALA A 30 -2.84 -15.86 -6.54
C ALA A 30 -1.62 -16.77 -6.68
N SER A 31 -1.62 -17.51 -7.78
CA SER A 31 -0.45 -18.22 -8.28
C SER A 31 0.11 -17.45 -9.46
N ILE A 32 1.40 -17.13 -9.43
CA ILE A 32 2.07 -16.47 -10.55
C ILE A 32 3.31 -17.28 -10.94
N ASN A 33 3.66 -17.24 -12.22
CA ASN A 33 4.96 -17.73 -12.68
C ASN A 33 5.85 -16.52 -12.91
N ASN A 34 7.08 -16.59 -12.42
CA ASN A 34 8.02 -15.48 -12.49
C ASN A 34 9.01 -15.57 -13.66
N GLY A 35 8.79 -16.51 -14.57
CA GLY A 35 9.68 -16.92 -15.66
C GLY A 35 10.50 -18.16 -15.33
N PHE A 36 10.66 -18.49 -14.05
CA PHE A 36 11.59 -19.52 -13.57
C PHE A 36 10.95 -20.52 -12.60
N GLN A 37 10.01 -20.09 -11.77
CA GLN A 37 9.28 -20.93 -10.84
C GLN A 37 7.85 -20.44 -10.68
N ASP A 38 6.95 -21.36 -10.35
CA ASP A 38 5.61 -21.03 -9.90
C ASP A 38 5.66 -20.55 -8.44
N ILE A 39 4.86 -19.53 -8.11
CA ILE A 39 4.79 -18.91 -6.79
C ILE A 39 3.33 -18.83 -6.36
N ASP A 40 3.01 -19.58 -5.30
CA ASP A 40 1.74 -19.54 -4.61
C ASP A 40 1.81 -18.58 -3.42
N GLY A 41 1.13 -17.46 -3.55
CA GLY A 41 1.21 -16.37 -2.59
C GLY A 41 -0.06 -15.54 -2.49
N THR A 42 0.09 -14.41 -1.85
CA THR A 42 -0.89 -13.34 -1.78
C THR A 42 -0.26 -12.07 -2.33
N TYR A 43 -1.09 -11.24 -2.96
CA TYR A 43 -0.67 -10.00 -3.60
C TYR A 43 -1.57 -8.86 -3.18
N ILE A 44 -1.01 -7.66 -3.17
CA ILE A 44 -1.78 -6.47 -2.88
C ILE A 44 -2.68 -6.15 -4.09
N THR A 45 -3.99 -6.10 -3.86
CA THR A 45 -4.99 -5.81 -4.91
C THR A 45 -5.85 -4.59 -4.61
N GLU A 46 -5.87 -4.13 -3.36
CA GLU A 46 -6.62 -2.95 -2.96
C GLU A 46 -5.77 -2.10 -2.00
N ALA A 47 -5.87 -0.77 -2.13
CA ALA A 47 -5.26 0.18 -1.20
C ALA A 47 -6.28 1.24 -0.82
N HIS A 48 -6.31 1.59 0.46
CA HIS A 48 -7.32 2.45 1.06
C HIS A 48 -6.65 3.46 1.95
N ALA A 49 -6.71 4.73 1.54
CA ALA A 49 -6.17 5.84 2.29
C ALA A 49 -7.26 6.57 3.06
N VAL A 50 -6.95 6.93 4.30
CA VAL A 50 -7.71 7.83 5.13
C VAL A 50 -6.84 9.03 5.43
N TYR A 51 -7.37 10.22 5.21
CA TYR A 51 -6.70 11.47 5.55
C TYR A 51 -7.65 12.40 6.31
N ARG A 52 -7.18 12.97 7.43
CA ARG A 52 -7.87 14.04 8.16
C ARG A 52 -7.27 15.39 7.74
N THR A 53 -8.09 16.24 7.14
CA THR A 53 -7.67 17.57 6.69
C THR A 53 -7.43 18.53 7.86
N ILE A 54 -6.80 19.67 7.61
CA ILE A 54 -6.62 20.75 8.61
C ILE A 54 -7.97 21.19 9.19
N ASN A 55 -9.01 21.21 8.35
CA ASN A 55 -10.37 21.59 8.75
C ASN A 55 -11.14 20.44 9.42
N GLY A 56 -10.51 19.28 9.59
CA GLY A 56 -11.09 18.10 10.23
C GLY A 56 -11.96 17.24 9.32
N SER A 57 -12.07 17.57 8.03
CA SER A 57 -12.74 16.74 7.04
C SER A 57 -12.00 15.42 6.87
N PHE A 58 -12.72 14.35 6.57
CA PHE A 58 -12.14 13.07 6.19
C PHE A 58 -12.14 12.91 4.68
N PHE A 59 -10.94 12.75 4.12
CA PHE A 59 -10.73 12.40 2.73
C PHE A 59 -10.36 10.92 2.64
N ASN A 60 -11.30 10.10 2.19
CA ASN A 60 -11.13 8.67 2.07
C ASN A 60 -10.99 8.30 0.59
N VAL A 61 -9.98 7.51 0.24
CA VAL A 61 -9.73 7.11 -1.16
C VAL A 61 -9.49 5.61 -1.22
N SER A 62 -10.18 4.91 -2.13
CA SER A 62 -9.94 3.49 -2.40
C SER A 62 -9.46 3.28 -3.83
N PHE A 63 -8.48 2.40 -3.98
CA PHE A 63 -7.99 1.87 -5.24
C PHE A 63 -8.27 0.36 -5.30
N HIS A 64 -8.87 -0.12 -6.39
CA HIS A 64 -9.20 -1.52 -6.62
C HIS A 64 -8.62 -2.01 -7.95
N SER A 65 -7.63 -2.92 -7.90
CA SER A 65 -6.93 -3.38 -9.10
C SER A 65 -7.76 -4.32 -9.98
N ASP A 66 -8.75 -4.99 -9.41
CA ASP A 66 -9.66 -5.88 -10.12
C ASP A 66 -10.68 -5.15 -10.99
N LYS A 67 -10.90 -3.85 -10.70
CA LYS A 67 -11.75 -2.96 -11.51
C LYS A 67 -10.98 -2.28 -12.64
N LEU A 68 -9.65 -2.41 -12.67
CA LEU A 68 -8.85 -2.00 -13.82
C LEU A 68 -9.07 -2.96 -14.98
N ARG A 69 -9.51 -2.43 -16.12
CA ARG A 69 -9.74 -3.25 -17.32
C ARG A 69 -8.47 -3.95 -17.78
N PRO A 70 -8.54 -5.19 -18.31
CA PRO A 70 -7.52 -5.69 -19.21
C PRO A 70 -7.35 -4.71 -20.38
N LYS A 71 -6.13 -4.54 -20.92
CA LYS A 71 -5.85 -3.78 -22.16
C LYS A 71 -6.44 -4.45 -23.42
N ILE A 72 -7.67 -4.95 -23.37
CA ILE A 72 -8.36 -5.54 -24.52
C ILE A 72 -9.29 -4.48 -25.09
N SER A 73 -8.92 -4.01 -26.27
CA SER A 73 -9.73 -3.28 -27.24
C SER A 73 -11.16 -3.78 -27.28
N ASP A 74 -12.07 -3.09 -26.59
CA ASP A 74 -13.50 -3.22 -26.85
C ASP A 74 -13.81 -2.46 -28.16
N PRO A 75 -14.20 -3.15 -29.25
CA PRO A 75 -14.52 -2.51 -30.52
C PRO A 75 -15.80 -1.68 -30.46
N LYS A 76 -16.60 -1.77 -29.38
CA LYS A 76 -17.93 -1.16 -29.27
C LYS A 76 -17.98 0.12 -28.45
N GLY A 77 -16.85 0.64 -27.97
CA GLY A 77 -16.68 2.05 -27.61
C GLY A 77 -17.57 2.62 -26.49
N VAL A 78 -18.38 1.81 -25.81
CA VAL A 78 -19.22 2.27 -24.70
C VAL A 78 -19.16 1.24 -23.59
N ALA A 79 -18.11 1.31 -22.80
CA ALA A 79 -18.08 0.61 -21.53
C ALA A 79 -18.05 1.66 -20.43
N GLU A 80 -19.05 1.60 -19.56
CA GLU A 80 -19.08 2.32 -18.30
C GLU A 80 -17.77 2.06 -17.55
N ARG A 81 -17.24 3.09 -16.90
CA ARG A 81 -15.99 3.07 -16.14
C ARG A 81 -16.34 2.63 -14.72
N PRO A 82 -16.21 1.36 -14.30
CA PRO A 82 -16.36 1.05 -12.90
C PRO A 82 -15.25 1.77 -12.15
N GLY A 83 -15.62 2.55 -11.12
CA GLY A 83 -14.72 3.35 -10.29
C GLY A 83 -13.65 2.53 -9.58
N PHE A 84 -12.60 2.18 -10.33
CA PHE A 84 -11.40 1.53 -9.83
C PHE A 84 -10.67 2.44 -8.84
N ILE A 85 -10.89 3.75 -8.94
CA ILE A 85 -10.63 4.70 -7.88
C ILE A 85 -11.94 5.39 -7.50
N ASN A 86 -12.19 5.47 -6.20
CA ASN A 86 -13.28 6.25 -5.64
C ASN A 86 -12.79 7.01 -4.41
N SER A 87 -13.44 8.14 -4.14
CA SER A 87 -13.13 8.96 -2.98
C SER A 87 -14.34 9.65 -2.40
N THR A 88 -14.23 10.04 -1.13
CA THR A 88 -15.20 10.88 -0.43
C THR A 88 -14.48 12.02 0.28
N CYS A 89 -15.13 13.18 0.38
CA CYS A 89 -14.68 14.30 1.20
C CYS A 89 -15.81 14.65 2.18
N VAL A 90 -15.68 14.17 3.42
CA VAL A 90 -16.74 14.28 4.43
C VAL A 90 -16.36 15.32 5.46
N PRO A 91 -17.13 16.41 5.64
CA PRO A 91 -16.82 17.46 6.61
C PRO A 91 -16.74 16.95 8.06
N ALA A 92 -16.00 17.68 8.89
CA ALA A 92 -15.97 17.47 10.33
C ALA A 92 -17.39 17.51 10.93
N GLY A 93 -17.80 16.45 11.64
CA GLY A 93 -19.14 16.30 12.22
C GLY A 93 -20.04 15.27 11.53
N GLY A 94 -19.62 14.71 10.39
CA GLY A 94 -20.24 13.50 9.82
C GLY A 94 -19.96 12.25 10.66
N SER A 95 -20.76 11.20 10.50
CA SER A 95 -20.60 9.93 11.22
C SER A 95 -19.31 9.20 10.81
N GLY A 96 -18.26 9.31 11.64
CA GLY A 96 -17.06 8.47 11.57
C GLY A 96 -16.27 8.57 10.26
N LEU A 97 -15.48 7.53 9.98
CA LEU A 97 -14.76 7.31 8.71
C LEU A 97 -15.64 6.44 7.80
N PRO A 98 -16.55 7.01 6.98
CA PRO A 98 -17.43 6.19 6.18
C PRO A 98 -16.67 5.56 5.01
N ASP A 99 -17.04 4.33 4.70
CA ASP A 99 -16.66 3.66 3.46
C ASP A 99 -17.22 4.45 2.23
N PRO A 100 -16.49 4.73 1.11
CA PRO A 100 -17.05 5.28 -0.11
C PRO A 100 -18.25 4.51 -0.64
N ALA A 101 -18.36 3.22 -0.33
CA ALA A 101 -19.51 2.41 -0.69
C ALA A 101 -20.73 2.70 0.20
N ASP A 102 -20.52 3.20 1.43
CA ASP A 102 -21.58 3.49 2.41
C ASP A 102 -22.08 4.94 2.33
N VAL A 103 -21.36 5.85 1.67
CA VAL A 103 -21.84 7.22 1.43
C VAL A 103 -22.76 7.29 0.20
N SER A 104 -23.62 8.31 0.17
CA SER A 104 -24.45 8.56 -1.02
C SER A 104 -23.59 8.83 -2.25
N GLU A 105 -24.10 8.49 -3.44
CA GLU A 105 -23.35 8.67 -4.69
C GLU A 105 -22.97 10.13 -4.93
N ASP A 106 -23.78 11.09 -4.49
CA ASP A 106 -23.51 12.52 -4.60
C ASP A 106 -22.27 12.97 -3.79
N GLN A 107 -21.90 12.22 -2.75
CA GLN A 107 -20.71 12.47 -1.93
C GLN A 107 -19.50 11.63 -2.38
N ARG A 108 -19.69 10.74 -3.37
CA ARG A 108 -18.67 9.83 -3.88
C ARG A 108 -18.20 10.28 -5.25
N ALA A 109 -16.97 10.74 -5.32
CA ALA A 109 -16.30 10.96 -6.60
C ALA A 109 -15.75 9.63 -7.14
N LEU A 110 -16.06 9.30 -8.39
CA LEU A 110 -15.39 8.25 -9.15
C LEU A 110 -14.27 8.88 -9.95
N LEU A 111 -13.03 8.46 -9.71
CA LEU A 111 -11.85 9.09 -10.33
C LEU A 111 -11.37 8.23 -11.50
N ASP A 112 -11.08 8.89 -12.61
CA ASP A 112 -10.52 8.24 -13.81
C ASP A 112 -9.24 8.95 -14.26
N ILE A 113 -8.56 8.39 -15.24
CA ILE A 113 -7.33 8.89 -15.82
C ILE A 113 -7.45 10.38 -16.16
N GLY A 114 -6.53 11.17 -15.64
CA GLY A 114 -6.47 12.62 -15.81
C GLY A 114 -7.32 13.41 -14.80
N HIS A 115 -8.12 12.73 -13.96
CA HIS A 115 -8.91 13.38 -12.91
C HIS A 115 -8.01 13.86 -11.76
N VAL A 116 -8.40 15.01 -11.19
CA VAL A 116 -7.83 15.57 -9.97
C VAL A 116 -8.97 15.88 -9.00
N GLU A 117 -8.98 15.19 -7.87
CA GLU A 117 -9.91 15.42 -6.78
C GLU A 117 -9.22 16.21 -5.66
N ARG A 118 -9.96 17.12 -5.02
CA ARG A 118 -9.45 17.92 -3.90
C ARG A 118 -10.41 17.88 -2.73
N CYS A 119 -9.85 17.73 -1.53
CA CYS A 119 -10.56 17.85 -0.27
C CYS A 119 -9.71 18.69 0.68
N ASP A 120 -10.06 19.97 0.84
CA ASP A 120 -9.20 20.98 1.46
C ASP A 120 -7.79 20.97 0.84
N GLU A 121 -6.74 20.72 1.64
CA GLU A 121 -5.35 20.61 1.18
C GLU A 121 -4.97 19.25 0.57
N ALA A 122 -5.83 18.24 0.70
CA ALA A 122 -5.58 16.92 0.16
C ALA A 122 -5.88 16.86 -1.34
N VAL A 123 -5.05 16.14 -2.09
CA VAL A 123 -5.20 15.96 -3.53
C VAL A 123 -5.10 14.48 -3.90
N ALA A 124 -6.02 13.99 -4.72
CA ALA A 124 -5.90 12.71 -5.40
C ALA A 124 -5.85 12.93 -6.91
N GLN A 125 -4.78 12.48 -7.55
CA GLN A 125 -4.57 12.63 -8.99
C GLN A 125 -4.36 11.26 -9.63
N VAL A 126 -5.10 10.99 -10.71
CA VAL A 126 -4.92 9.77 -11.51
C VAL A 126 -4.08 10.09 -12.74
N GLU A 127 -2.88 9.51 -12.81
CA GLU A 127 -1.94 9.69 -13.91
C GLU A 127 -2.36 8.91 -15.17
N LYS A 128 -1.74 9.22 -16.32
CA LYS A 128 -2.05 8.59 -17.61
C LYS A 128 -1.82 7.08 -17.63
N ASP A 129 -0.91 6.57 -16.80
CA ASP A 129 -0.63 5.14 -16.67
C ASP A 129 -1.53 4.43 -15.64
N GLY A 130 -2.52 5.13 -15.09
CA GLY A 130 -3.43 4.62 -14.06
C GLY A 130 -2.87 4.69 -12.65
N THR A 131 -1.67 5.26 -12.44
CA THR A 131 -1.12 5.49 -11.10
C THR A 131 -1.97 6.52 -10.36
N LEU A 132 -2.40 6.19 -9.14
CA LEU A 132 -3.02 7.13 -8.22
C LEU A 132 -1.94 7.77 -7.34
N THR A 133 -1.79 9.08 -7.44
CA THR A 133 -0.93 9.88 -6.57
C THR A 133 -1.78 10.66 -5.58
N LEU A 134 -1.62 10.37 -4.30
CA LEU A 134 -2.23 11.10 -3.19
C LEU A 134 -1.19 12.05 -2.60
N THR A 135 -1.54 13.33 -2.50
CA THR A 135 -0.70 14.36 -1.87
C THR A 135 -1.43 14.91 -0.65
N PHE A 136 -0.87 14.65 0.52
CA PHE A 136 -1.31 15.11 1.84
C PHE A 136 -0.27 16.06 2.43
N LEU A 137 -0.49 16.68 3.58
CA LEU A 137 0.50 17.63 4.15
C LEU A 137 1.90 17.03 4.31
N GLU A 138 1.99 15.87 4.95
CA GLU A 138 3.25 15.23 5.31
C GLU A 138 3.65 14.09 4.38
N TRP A 139 2.76 13.67 3.45
CA TRP A 139 2.93 12.43 2.70
C TRP A 139 2.60 12.58 1.22
N ILE A 140 3.38 11.92 0.37
CA ILE A 140 3.02 11.56 -1.00
C ILE A 140 2.92 10.05 -1.07
N LEU A 141 1.82 9.54 -1.60
CA LEU A 141 1.53 8.12 -1.72
C LEU A 141 1.25 7.84 -3.19
N ARG A 142 1.95 6.88 -3.79
CA ARG A 142 1.77 6.47 -5.18
C ARG A 142 1.34 5.01 -5.22
N ILE A 143 0.15 4.78 -5.76
CA ILE A 143 -0.42 3.44 -5.94
C ILE A 143 -0.39 3.16 -7.43
N LYS A 144 0.52 2.27 -7.84
CA LYS A 144 0.76 1.97 -9.24
C LYS A 144 0.16 0.61 -9.61
N PRO A 145 -0.73 0.53 -10.60
CA PRO A 145 -1.16 -0.76 -11.11
C PRO A 145 -0.03 -1.47 -11.85
N LYS A 146 0.01 -2.78 -11.70
CA LYS A 146 0.95 -3.67 -12.38
C LYS A 146 0.20 -4.84 -12.98
N ASP A 147 0.50 -5.11 -14.24
CA ASP A 147 -0.01 -6.28 -14.92
C ASP A 147 0.52 -7.56 -14.22
N VAL A 148 -0.32 -8.59 -14.20
CA VAL A 148 0.08 -9.95 -13.84
C VAL A 148 0.05 -10.78 -15.11
N TYR A 149 1.21 -10.92 -15.76
CA TYR A 149 1.32 -11.77 -16.95
C TYR A 149 1.81 -13.17 -16.55
N TYR A 150 1.08 -14.18 -17.02
CA TYR A 150 1.49 -15.58 -16.99
C TYR A 150 1.58 -16.08 -18.45
N SER A 151 2.44 -17.07 -18.69
CA SER A 151 2.64 -17.78 -19.96
C SER A 151 1.38 -18.51 -20.47
N GLY A 152 0.36 -17.79 -20.90
CA GLY A 152 -0.78 -18.32 -21.67
C GLY A 152 -1.96 -18.90 -20.87
N LYS A 153 -2.01 -18.73 -19.56
CA LYS A 153 -3.18 -19.00 -18.69
C LYS A 153 -3.52 -17.77 -17.85
N VAL A 154 -4.81 -17.57 -17.66
CA VAL A 154 -5.41 -16.44 -16.94
C VAL A 154 -5.20 -16.64 -15.44
N THR A 155 -4.52 -15.71 -14.77
CA THR A 155 -4.67 -15.52 -13.33
C THR A 155 -6.10 -15.02 -13.05
N THR A 156 -6.66 -15.31 -11.88
CA THR A 156 -8.02 -14.87 -11.52
C THR A 156 -8.20 -13.34 -11.52
N TRP A 157 -7.12 -12.56 -11.57
CA TRP A 157 -7.11 -11.10 -11.67
C TRP A 157 -6.00 -10.65 -12.63
N SER A 158 -6.25 -9.61 -13.42
CA SER A 158 -5.28 -9.11 -14.42
C SER A 158 -4.23 -8.13 -13.84
N HIS A 159 -4.47 -7.58 -12.64
CA HIS A 159 -3.61 -6.55 -12.05
C HIS A 159 -3.38 -6.72 -10.54
N LYS A 160 -2.19 -6.35 -10.10
CA LYS A 160 -1.76 -6.13 -8.71
C LYS A 160 -1.37 -4.66 -8.52
N ILE A 161 -1.12 -4.21 -7.29
CA ILE A 161 -0.69 -2.82 -7.02
C ILE A 161 0.64 -2.77 -6.30
N ASP A 162 1.53 -1.91 -6.79
CA ASP A 162 2.69 -1.48 -6.02
C ASP A 162 2.33 -0.21 -5.26
N LEU A 163 2.76 -0.12 -4.00
CA LEU A 163 2.59 1.05 -3.15
C LEU A 163 3.96 1.69 -2.93
N GLN A 164 4.05 3.00 -3.11
CA GLN A 164 5.20 3.81 -2.69
C GLN A 164 4.72 4.93 -1.78
N MET A 165 5.51 5.26 -0.76
CA MET A 165 5.28 6.38 0.14
C MET A 165 6.55 7.18 0.34
N SER A 166 6.39 8.50 0.39
CA SER A 166 7.47 9.44 0.65
C SER A 166 7.00 10.54 1.61
N PRO A 167 7.79 10.90 2.62
CA PRO A 167 7.52 12.06 3.42
C PRO A 167 7.72 13.35 2.61
N ARG A 168 6.86 14.34 2.81
CA ARG A 168 6.95 15.69 2.22
C ARG A 168 7.69 16.68 3.10
N VAL A 169 7.83 16.34 4.38
CA VAL A 169 8.55 17.11 5.39
C VAL A 169 9.66 16.23 5.96
N PRO A 170 10.76 16.79 6.47
CA PRO A 170 11.75 16.02 7.20
C PRO A 170 11.12 15.20 8.32
N GLU A 171 11.52 13.94 8.46
CA GLU A 171 10.99 13.05 9.50
C GLU A 171 11.18 13.63 10.90
N ALA A 172 12.29 14.35 11.12
CA ALA A 172 12.59 15.06 12.36
C ALA A 172 11.50 16.08 12.75
N ASP A 173 10.85 16.70 11.76
CA ASP A 173 9.83 17.74 11.96
C ASP A 173 8.44 17.16 12.27
N MET A 174 8.21 15.87 11.96
CA MET A 174 6.95 15.19 12.29
C MET A 174 6.84 15.00 13.81
N LYS A 175 5.79 15.54 14.45
CA LYS A 175 5.54 15.34 15.89
C LYS A 175 5.16 13.90 16.24
N VAL A 176 4.48 13.25 15.30
CA VAL A 176 4.08 11.85 15.37
C VAL A 176 4.93 11.09 14.39
N LYS A 177 5.90 10.33 14.90
CA LYS A 177 6.71 9.49 14.01
C LYS A 177 5.83 8.35 13.45
N PRO A 178 5.88 8.11 12.14
CA PRO A 178 5.00 7.17 11.48
C PRO A 178 5.25 5.74 11.94
N HIS A 179 4.24 4.90 11.72
CA HIS A 179 4.25 3.47 11.96
C HIS A 179 3.47 2.77 10.85
N GLY A 180 3.15 1.49 11.04
CA GLY A 180 2.64 0.59 10.01
C GLY A 180 3.76 -0.30 9.46
N ILE A 181 3.41 -1.31 8.67
CA ILE A 181 4.39 -2.25 8.13
C ILE A 181 5.50 -1.51 7.37
N ILE A 182 5.14 -0.49 6.58
CA ILE A 182 6.09 0.35 5.85
C ILE A 182 6.44 1.61 6.61
N GLY A 183 5.43 2.29 7.17
CA GLY A 183 5.64 3.61 7.76
C GLY A 183 6.63 3.63 8.93
N GLN A 184 6.89 2.49 9.59
CA GLN A 184 7.91 2.40 10.63
C GLN A 184 9.35 2.53 10.11
N SER A 185 9.60 2.45 8.78
CA SER A 185 10.93 2.65 8.20
C SER A 185 11.41 4.09 8.15
N PHE A 186 10.51 5.04 8.34
CA PHE A 186 10.83 6.46 8.44
C PHE A 186 11.12 6.81 9.90
N ASP A 187 12.26 6.29 10.38
CA ASP A 187 12.68 6.37 11.77
C ASP A 187 13.87 7.29 12.07
N GLY A 188 14.36 7.99 11.05
CA GLY A 188 15.38 9.04 11.19
C GLY A 188 16.77 8.59 11.67
N ASP A 189 17.05 7.29 11.74
CA ASP A 189 18.31 6.77 12.27
C ASP A 189 19.29 6.25 11.20
N ASP A 190 18.90 6.31 9.92
CA ASP A 190 19.65 5.78 8.77
C ASP A 190 20.00 4.27 8.89
N VAL A 191 19.24 3.50 9.69
CA VAL A 191 19.42 2.05 9.86
C VAL A 191 18.23 1.33 9.24
N GLY A 192 18.50 0.56 8.19
CA GLY A 192 17.56 -0.42 7.72
C GLY A 192 17.71 -1.76 8.45
N VAL A 193 16.61 -2.46 8.68
CA VAL A 193 16.59 -3.83 9.21
C VAL A 193 16.00 -4.79 8.18
N ASN A 194 16.85 -5.65 7.61
CA ASN A 194 16.40 -6.68 6.70
C ASN A 194 15.68 -7.79 7.47
N GLY A 195 14.43 -8.02 7.10
CA GLY A 195 13.59 -9.06 7.67
C GLY A 195 13.71 -10.37 6.91
N LYS A 196 12.85 -11.31 7.26
CA LYS A 196 12.70 -12.59 6.56
C LYS A 196 12.27 -12.35 5.11
N GLN A 197 12.84 -13.16 4.22
CA GLN A 197 12.52 -13.22 2.80
C GLN A 197 12.24 -14.68 2.42
N ASP A 198 11.37 -14.89 1.43
CA ASP A 198 11.12 -16.22 0.90
C ASP A 198 12.26 -16.67 -0.03
N PRO A 199 12.55 -17.98 -0.13
CA PRO A 199 13.70 -18.51 -0.85
C PRO A 199 13.44 -18.62 -2.36
N TYR A 200 13.29 -17.49 -3.06
CA TYR A 200 13.17 -17.46 -4.52
C TYR A 200 14.43 -18.01 -5.20
N THR A 201 14.29 -18.79 -6.28
CA THR A 201 15.43 -19.26 -7.09
C THR A 201 15.99 -18.21 -8.07
N GLY A 202 15.47 -16.99 -8.04
CA GLY A 202 15.90 -15.90 -8.92
C GLY A 202 15.73 -16.26 -10.40
N ALA A 203 16.78 -16.04 -11.20
CA ALA A 203 16.79 -16.32 -12.64
C ALA A 203 17.13 -17.78 -13.00
N THR A 204 16.85 -18.72 -12.11
CA THR A 204 17.07 -20.16 -12.36
C THR A 204 15.78 -20.95 -12.16
N PRO A 205 15.46 -21.92 -13.03
CA PRO A 205 14.26 -22.72 -12.88
C PRO A 205 14.18 -23.36 -11.48
N GLY A 206 13.06 -23.15 -10.80
CA GLY A 206 12.85 -23.57 -9.42
C GLY A 206 11.60 -24.42 -9.25
N PRO A 207 11.49 -25.16 -8.13
CA PRO A 207 10.25 -25.82 -7.77
C PRO A 207 9.16 -24.78 -7.44
N LEU A 208 7.91 -25.25 -7.32
CA LEU A 208 6.82 -24.44 -6.77
C LEU A 208 7.24 -23.85 -5.41
N LEU A 209 7.14 -22.52 -5.28
CA LEU A 209 7.36 -21.80 -4.04
C LEU A 209 6.01 -21.39 -3.43
N VAL A 210 5.75 -21.81 -2.20
CA VAL A 210 4.67 -21.23 -1.39
C VAL A 210 5.30 -20.19 -0.47
N THR A 211 4.90 -18.93 -0.60
CA THR A 211 5.48 -17.86 0.25
C THR A 211 5.03 -17.97 1.70
N SER A 212 5.76 -17.37 2.62
CA SER A 212 5.50 -17.50 4.06
C SER A 212 5.99 -16.34 4.91
N ALA A 213 6.89 -15.51 4.37
CA ALA A 213 7.42 -14.37 5.11
C ALA A 213 6.33 -13.32 5.38
N MET A 214 6.37 -12.74 6.57
CA MET A 214 5.44 -11.74 7.11
C MET A 214 6.22 -10.55 7.67
N ALA A 215 7.32 -10.21 7.01
CA ALA A 215 8.31 -9.20 7.42
C ALA A 215 8.94 -9.42 8.81
N GLU A 216 9.00 -10.67 9.28
CA GLU A 216 9.53 -10.99 10.61
C GLU A 216 10.97 -10.48 10.75
N GLY A 217 11.25 -9.83 11.87
CA GLY A 217 12.55 -9.25 12.17
C GLY A 217 12.78 -7.84 11.64
N ALA A 218 12.05 -7.39 10.60
CA ALA A 218 12.10 -6.01 10.10
C ALA A 218 11.07 -5.08 10.77
N ILE A 219 10.00 -5.65 11.32
CA ILE A 219 8.90 -4.90 11.93
C ILE A 219 8.88 -5.07 13.45
N GLU A 220 8.38 -4.06 14.16
CA GLU A 220 8.05 -4.18 15.58
C GLU A 220 6.84 -5.12 15.75
N GLY A 221 6.96 -6.06 16.68
CA GLY A 221 5.90 -7.01 16.98
C GLY A 221 5.68 -8.06 15.89
N GLU A 222 4.42 -8.44 15.69
CA GLU A 222 4.03 -9.48 14.75
C GLU A 222 3.04 -8.95 13.71
N ALA A 223 3.06 -9.51 12.50
CA ALA A 223 2.20 -9.06 11.41
C ALA A 223 0.69 -9.06 11.76
N ALA A 224 0.25 -9.98 12.62
CA ALA A 224 -1.14 -10.04 13.08
C ALA A 224 -1.58 -8.76 13.81
N GLU A 225 -0.65 -8.03 14.43
CA GLU A 225 -0.93 -6.80 15.17
C GLU A 225 -1.19 -5.59 14.27
N TYR A 226 -0.89 -5.72 12.97
CA TYR A 226 -1.16 -4.73 11.92
C TYR A 226 -2.43 -5.03 11.13
N LYS A 227 -3.15 -6.12 11.46
CA LYS A 227 -4.43 -6.45 10.81
C LYS A 227 -5.48 -5.41 11.14
N MET A 228 -6.27 -5.06 10.13
CA MET A 228 -7.33 -4.08 10.23
C MET A 228 -8.69 -4.73 10.01
N PRO A 229 -9.72 -4.39 10.81
CA PRO A 229 -11.05 -4.98 10.70
C PRO A 229 -11.81 -4.48 9.46
N SER A 230 -11.44 -3.33 8.92
CA SER A 230 -12.03 -2.75 7.72
C SER A 230 -11.03 -1.86 6.99
N LYS A 231 -11.38 -1.49 5.76
CA LYS A 231 -10.49 -0.77 4.85
C LYS A 231 -10.07 0.62 5.32
N PHE A 232 -10.85 1.27 6.19
CA PHE A 232 -10.53 2.57 6.77
C PHE A 232 -10.46 2.58 8.29
N ALA A 233 -10.48 1.41 8.92
CA ALA A 233 -10.12 1.37 10.31
C ALA A 233 -8.73 1.99 10.48
N THR A 234 -8.56 2.78 11.53
CA THR A 234 -7.28 3.39 11.90
C THR A 234 -6.79 2.90 13.25
N ALA A 235 -7.65 2.23 14.03
CA ALA A 235 -7.33 1.70 15.35
C ALA A 235 -6.68 0.32 15.26
N PHE A 236 -5.44 0.22 15.72
CA PHE A 236 -4.66 -1.01 15.92
C PHE A 236 -3.53 -0.74 16.93
N LYS A 237 -2.76 -1.77 17.30
CA LYS A 237 -1.77 -1.70 18.38
C LYS A 237 -0.78 -0.53 18.24
N TYR A 238 -0.27 -0.30 17.04
CA TYR A 238 0.74 0.74 16.76
C TYR A 238 0.17 2.02 16.13
N SER A 239 -1.15 2.19 16.18
CA SER A 239 -1.81 3.33 15.52
C SER A 239 -1.25 4.68 15.97
N ARG A 240 -0.95 5.49 14.97
CA ARG A 240 -0.47 6.88 15.07
C ARG A 240 -1.54 7.89 14.66
N PHE A 241 -2.65 7.42 14.10
CA PHE A 241 -3.77 8.26 13.70
C PHE A 241 -4.38 8.96 14.92
N ASP A 242 -4.65 10.26 14.79
CA ASP A 242 -5.14 11.15 15.85
C ASP A 242 -4.22 11.30 17.08
N ARG A 243 -2.96 10.84 16.99
CA ARG A 243 -1.96 11.12 18.03
C ARG A 243 -1.45 12.55 17.89
N LEU A 244 -1.12 13.17 19.02
CA LEU A 244 -0.46 14.48 19.05
C LEU A 244 1.07 14.36 19.00
N SER A 245 1.60 13.24 19.48
CA SER A 245 3.01 12.86 19.37
C SER A 245 3.16 11.35 19.51
N ALA A 246 4.21 10.80 18.90
CA ALA A 246 4.64 9.42 19.07
C ALA A 246 6.13 9.30 18.75
N PRO A 247 6.88 8.41 19.42
CA PRO A 247 8.28 8.16 19.11
C PRO A 247 8.43 7.31 17.84
N TYR A 248 9.66 7.30 17.31
CA TYR A 248 10.12 6.34 16.31
C TYR A 248 9.96 4.89 16.80
N ARG A 249 10.07 3.93 15.87
CA ARG A 249 10.16 2.50 16.22
C ARG A 249 11.39 2.22 17.08
N ASP A 250 11.33 1.17 17.89
CA ASP A 250 12.49 0.68 18.63
C ASP A 250 13.32 -0.29 17.77
N VAL A 251 14.34 0.26 17.08
CA VAL A 251 15.28 -0.52 16.26
C VAL A 251 16.11 -1.53 17.07
N ALA A 252 16.21 -1.37 18.40
CA ALA A 252 16.86 -2.36 19.26
C ALA A 252 15.99 -3.59 19.49
N ALA A 253 14.67 -3.47 19.37
CA ALA A 253 13.72 -4.59 19.48
C ALA A 253 13.63 -5.42 18.19
N LEU A 254 14.14 -4.91 17.07
CA LEU A 254 14.13 -5.60 15.78
C LEU A 254 15.20 -6.69 15.70
N LYS A 255 14.82 -7.85 15.13
CA LYS A 255 15.65 -9.07 15.10
C LYS A 255 16.38 -9.29 13.77
N GLY A 256 16.04 -8.52 12.74
CA GLY A 256 16.60 -8.67 11.41
C GLY A 256 18.03 -8.11 11.29
N THR A 257 18.63 -8.30 10.12
CA THR A 257 20.01 -7.86 9.87
C THR A 257 20.04 -6.36 9.63
N LYS A 258 20.75 -5.63 10.49
CA LYS A 258 20.94 -4.18 10.37
C LYS A 258 21.87 -3.84 9.21
N VAL A 259 21.46 -2.89 8.38
CA VAL A 259 22.20 -2.37 7.23
C VAL A 259 22.15 -0.85 7.26
N LYS A 260 23.18 -0.20 6.71
CA LYS A 260 23.13 1.24 6.51
C LYS A 260 22.04 1.56 5.48
N ALA A 261 21.12 2.47 5.81
CA ALA A 261 20.16 2.98 4.85
C ALA A 261 20.92 3.65 3.69
N SER A 262 20.52 3.35 2.45
CA SER A 262 21.12 4.03 1.31
C SER A 262 20.60 5.46 1.25
N ALA A 263 21.49 6.46 1.17
CA ALA A 263 21.11 7.88 1.09
C ALA A 263 20.25 8.23 -0.14
N ALA A 264 20.09 7.28 -1.09
CA ALA A 264 19.37 7.45 -2.35
C ALA A 264 17.86 7.17 -2.26
N GLN A 265 17.35 6.59 -1.16
CA GLN A 265 15.94 6.21 -1.06
C GLN A 265 15.22 6.99 0.06
N ARG A 266 14.69 8.18 -0.26
CA ARG A 266 13.71 8.91 0.57
C ARG A 266 12.27 8.41 0.34
N SER A 267 12.14 7.16 -0.08
CA SER A 267 10.85 6.55 -0.39
C SER A 267 10.90 5.07 -0.06
N ALA A 268 9.92 4.62 0.68
CA ALA A 268 9.68 3.21 0.99
C ALA A 268 8.43 2.75 0.25
N GLY A 269 8.23 1.46 0.09
CA GLY A 269 7.11 0.93 -0.65
C GLY A 269 6.99 -0.58 -0.59
N ALA A 270 5.82 -1.09 -0.95
CA ALA A 270 5.65 -2.49 -1.25
C ALA A 270 5.60 -2.66 -2.77
N LYS A 271 6.57 -3.40 -3.28
CA LYS A 271 6.64 -3.77 -4.68
C LYS A 271 6.38 -5.26 -4.79
N ASN A 272 5.52 -5.64 -5.72
CA ASN A 272 5.32 -7.05 -6.08
C ASN A 272 6.31 -7.51 -7.18
N THR A 273 7.35 -6.71 -7.45
CA THR A 273 8.39 -6.94 -8.46
C THR A 273 9.63 -6.15 -8.08
N LEU A 274 10.82 -6.76 -8.14
CA LEU A 274 12.07 -6.02 -8.12
C LEU A 274 12.33 -5.45 -9.52
N GLU A 275 12.88 -4.24 -9.61
CA GLU A 275 13.31 -3.70 -10.90
C GLU A 275 14.41 -4.61 -11.49
N GLY A 276 14.16 -5.15 -12.69
CA GLY A 276 15.11 -6.01 -13.41
C GLY A 276 15.01 -7.51 -13.14
N GLU A 277 14.15 -7.97 -12.22
CA GLU A 277 14.04 -9.39 -11.87
C GLU A 277 12.57 -9.82 -11.68
N VAL A 278 12.21 -10.90 -12.39
CA VAL A 278 11.43 -12.05 -11.90
C VAL A 278 10.30 -11.71 -10.90
N HIS A 279 9.03 -11.87 -11.28
CA HIS A 279 7.88 -11.62 -10.39
C HIS A 279 8.01 -12.32 -9.02
N GLN A 280 7.74 -11.61 -7.92
CA GLN A 280 7.84 -12.13 -6.54
C GLN A 280 6.59 -11.74 -5.75
N SER A 281 6.39 -12.32 -4.56
CA SER A 281 5.38 -11.81 -3.62
C SER A 281 5.71 -10.36 -3.20
N PRO A 282 4.75 -9.61 -2.63
CA PRO A 282 5.00 -8.26 -2.18
C PRO A 282 6.23 -8.20 -1.28
N ARG A 283 7.29 -7.61 -1.82
CA ARG A 283 8.47 -7.23 -1.09
C ARG A 283 8.26 -5.82 -0.58
N VAL A 284 8.38 -5.66 0.72
CA VAL A 284 8.42 -4.35 1.33
C VAL A 284 9.86 -3.87 1.23
N GLU A 285 10.08 -2.90 0.34
CA GLU A 285 11.28 -2.07 0.33
C GLU A 285 11.05 -0.95 1.34
N LEU A 286 11.57 -1.19 2.52
CA LEU A 286 11.51 -0.25 3.63
C LEU A 286 12.60 0.83 3.49
#